data_AF-A0A4Y1RCN3-F1
#
_entry.id   AF-A0A4Y1RCN3-F1
#
_cell.length_a   1.000
_cell.length_b   1.000
_cell.length_c   1.000
_cell.angle_alpha   90.00
_cell.angle_beta   90.00
_cell.angle_gamma   90.00
#
_symmetry.space_group_name_H-M   'P 1'
#
loop_
_entity.id
_entity.type
_entity.pdbx_description
1 polymer ?
#
loop_
_entity_poly.entity_id
_entity_poly.type
_entity_poly.pdbx_seq_one_letter_code
_entity_poly.pdbx_strand_id
1 'polypeptide(L)'
;SNNNKHATSSVVQVGRGRDGIIRVYYYFLVPESVLDMKSAAYNKGRVFIHGANESTANAYKKQFQTDLASFLRSRAKELKKGGSMFLVCLGRTSVDPTDQSGLGLLLGTYIQGAWDDLVQEGLISSEKRDSFNIPVYASSLQDFREVVEADGSFTINKLEIFKGGSPIVVNQPDDAAEVGRALANTCRSATGVLIDAHIGEHLGNELFSRVEQRSSRHAKELMEHIQMFYIVASISLA
;
A
#
# COMPACT_ATOMS: atom_id res chain seq x y z
N SER A 1 -11.66 30.27 11.37
CA SER A 1 -11.33 29.88 9.98
C SER A 1 -11.19 28.37 9.94
N ASN A 2 -11.65 27.77 8.84
CA ASN A 2 -12.02 26.36 8.71
C ASN A 2 -10.93 25.36 9.13
N ASN A 3 -11.30 24.54 10.10
CA ASN A 3 -10.58 23.35 10.55
C ASN A 3 -10.96 22.20 9.61
N ASN A 4 -10.26 22.07 8.48
CA ASN A 4 -10.51 21.00 7.52
C ASN A 4 -9.76 19.74 7.96
N LYS A 5 -10.27 19.08 9.02
CA LYS A 5 -9.87 17.72 9.37
C LYS A 5 -10.53 16.77 8.38
N HIS A 6 -9.86 16.51 7.26
CA HIS A 6 -10.22 15.39 6.39
C HIS A 6 -9.85 14.09 7.11
N ALA A 7 -10.82 13.52 7.81
CA ALA A 7 -10.76 12.14 8.27
C ALA A 7 -10.75 11.24 7.02
N THR A 8 -9.56 10.83 6.58
CA THR A 8 -9.40 9.73 5.63
C THR A 8 -9.80 8.46 6.35
N SER A 9 -10.96 7.90 6.02
CA SER A 9 -11.38 6.60 6.55
C SER A 9 -10.56 5.50 5.89
N SER A 10 -10.13 4.50 6.66
CA SER A 10 -9.61 3.24 6.13
C SER A 10 -10.71 2.58 5.29
N VAL A 11 -10.52 2.49 3.97
CA VAL A 11 -11.47 1.82 3.07
C VAL A 11 -11.27 0.32 3.21
N VAL A 12 -12.24 -0.33 3.85
CA VAL A 12 -12.37 -1.79 3.93
C VAL A 12 -13.29 -2.21 2.80
N GLN A 13 -12.76 -2.74 1.70
CA GLN A 13 -13.61 -3.37 0.69
C GLN A 13 -13.99 -4.76 1.18
N VAL A 14 -15.16 -4.87 1.82
CA VAL A 14 -15.74 -6.14 2.29
C VAL A 14 -16.48 -6.81 1.14
N GLY A 15 -15.87 -7.84 0.54
CA GLY A 15 -16.59 -8.75 -0.35
C GLY A 15 -17.24 -9.87 0.45
N ARG A 16 -18.58 -9.89 0.55
CA ARG A 16 -19.31 -11.02 1.17
C ARG A 16 -19.46 -12.14 0.13
N GLY A 17 -18.57 -13.13 0.16
CA GLY A 17 -18.76 -14.38 -0.59
C GLY A 17 -19.90 -15.21 0.00
N ARG A 18 -20.54 -16.07 -0.81
CA ARG A 18 -21.62 -16.98 -0.36
C ARG A 18 -21.16 -18.00 0.71
N ASP A 19 -19.85 -18.09 0.94
CA ASP A 19 -19.21 -19.09 1.80
C ASP A 19 -18.79 -18.52 3.18
N GLY A 20 -19.19 -17.29 3.52
CA GLY A 20 -18.82 -16.65 4.80
C GLY A 20 -17.38 -16.10 4.85
N ILE A 21 -16.64 -16.12 3.74
CA ILE A 21 -15.28 -15.56 3.64
C ILE A 21 -15.38 -14.03 3.56
N ILE A 22 -14.86 -13.34 4.58
CA ILE A 22 -14.68 -11.88 4.58
C ILE A 22 -13.33 -11.60 3.91
N ARG A 23 -13.33 -11.16 2.66
CA ARG A 23 -12.12 -10.60 2.02
C ARG A 23 -12.01 -9.13 2.41
N VAL A 24 -10.91 -8.73 3.04
CA VAL A 24 -10.67 -7.34 3.44
C VAL A 24 -9.39 -6.85 2.79
N TYR A 25 -9.50 -5.85 1.90
CA TYR A 25 -8.37 -5.04 1.47
C TYR A 25 -8.26 -3.83 2.41
N TYR A 26 -7.08 -3.60 3.01
CA TYR A 26 -6.85 -2.49 3.96
C TYR A 26 -6.09 -1.35 3.28
N TYR A 27 -6.65 -0.14 3.35
CA TYR A 27 -5.88 1.10 3.33
C TYR A 27 -5.67 1.54 4.78
N PHE A 28 -4.41 1.81 5.15
CA PHE A 28 -4.04 2.27 6.49
C PHE A 28 -4.10 3.79 6.56
N LEU A 29 -4.15 4.39 7.75
CA LEU A 29 -3.99 5.85 7.82
C LEU A 29 -2.56 6.24 7.42
N VAL A 30 -2.37 7.44 6.88
CA VAL A 30 -1.02 8.03 6.79
C VAL A 30 -0.59 8.40 8.22
N PRO A 31 0.55 7.91 8.73
CA PRO A 31 0.99 8.29 10.07
C PRO A 31 1.24 9.80 10.16
N GLU A 32 0.65 10.49 11.14
CA GLU A 32 0.78 11.96 11.25
C GLU A 32 2.25 12.41 11.32
N SER A 33 3.11 11.60 11.95
CA SER A 33 4.53 11.89 12.11
C SER A 33 5.32 11.90 10.79
N VAL A 34 4.79 11.34 9.70
CA VAL A 34 5.46 11.39 8.39
C VAL A 34 5.14 12.64 7.60
N LEU A 35 4.14 13.42 8.05
CA LEU A 35 3.73 14.69 7.46
C LEU A 35 4.35 15.90 8.19
N ASP A 36 4.77 15.72 9.45
CA ASP A 36 5.40 16.78 10.24
C ASP A 36 6.86 16.97 9.82
N MET A 37 7.18 18.10 9.19
CA MET A 37 8.54 18.45 8.75
C MET A 37 9.60 18.48 9.87
N LYS A 38 9.17 18.59 11.13
CA LYS A 38 10.08 18.58 12.30
C LYS A 38 10.33 17.17 12.85
N SER A 39 9.52 16.21 12.44
CA SER A 39 9.64 14.82 12.86
C SER A 39 10.79 14.12 12.12
N ALA A 40 11.53 13.27 12.83
CA ALA A 40 12.53 12.39 12.22
C ALA A 40 11.90 11.42 11.20
N ALA A 41 10.60 11.16 11.31
CA ALA A 41 9.86 10.30 10.40
C ALA A 41 9.33 11.03 9.14
N TYR A 42 9.57 12.34 8.99
CA TYR A 42 9.15 13.09 7.81
C TYR A 42 9.65 12.43 6.52
N ASN A 43 8.74 12.09 5.61
CA ASN A 43 9.08 11.33 4.40
C ASN A 43 9.63 12.24 3.29
N LYS A 44 10.67 13.00 3.60
CA LYS A 44 11.28 13.95 2.66
C LYS A 44 11.77 13.24 1.41
N GLY A 45 11.46 13.79 0.24
CA GLY A 45 11.93 13.24 -1.02
C GLY A 45 11.08 12.11 -1.59
N ARG A 46 10.09 11.60 -0.84
CA ARG A 46 9.40 10.36 -1.19
C ARG A 46 7.90 10.46 -0.98
N VAL A 47 7.16 9.72 -1.79
CA VAL A 47 5.69 9.58 -1.67
C VAL A 47 5.27 8.25 -1.05
N PHE A 48 6.21 7.34 -0.81
CA PHE A 48 5.97 6.01 -0.26
C PHE A 48 7.15 5.57 0.61
N ILE A 49 6.94 4.57 1.47
CA ILE A 49 7.95 4.12 2.43
C ILE A 49 9.08 3.29 1.84
N HIS A 50 8.94 2.83 0.59
CA HIS A 50 9.98 2.02 -0.02
C HIS A 50 11.28 2.84 -0.18
N GLY A 51 12.37 2.35 0.41
CA GLY A 51 13.65 3.06 0.49
C GLY A 51 13.67 4.30 1.39
N ALA A 52 12.63 4.50 2.22
CA ALA A 52 12.59 5.59 3.20
C ALA A 52 13.56 5.32 4.37
N ASN A 53 13.69 6.31 5.27
CA ASN A 53 14.50 6.14 6.47
C ASN A 53 13.79 5.24 7.51
N GLU A 54 14.55 4.77 8.49
CA GLU A 54 14.06 3.87 9.54
C GLU A 54 12.91 4.49 10.37
N SER A 55 12.98 5.79 10.69
CA SER A 55 11.94 6.48 11.46
C SER A 55 10.60 6.52 10.70
N THR A 56 10.64 6.79 9.39
CA THR A 56 9.46 6.75 8.52
C THR A 56 8.90 5.32 8.44
N ALA A 57 9.76 4.32 8.22
CA ALA A 57 9.33 2.93 8.12
C ALA A 57 8.69 2.43 9.42
N ASN A 58 9.27 2.78 10.57
CA ASN A 58 8.72 2.47 11.89
C ASN A 58 7.38 3.17 12.15
N ALA A 59 7.21 4.42 11.68
CA ALA A 59 5.92 5.12 11.78
C ALA A 59 4.81 4.39 11.02
N TYR A 60 5.08 3.94 9.80
CA TYR A 60 4.11 3.14 9.03
C TYR A 60 3.86 1.76 9.64
N LYS A 61 4.91 1.07 10.11
CA LYS A 61 4.74 -0.21 10.83
C LYS A 61 3.83 -0.02 12.05
N LYS A 62 4.06 1.01 12.86
CA LYS A 62 3.25 1.30 14.05
C LYS A 62 1.79 1.60 13.69
N GLN A 63 1.56 2.35 12.62
CA GLN A 63 0.20 2.67 12.16
C GLN A 63 -0.52 1.40 11.69
N PHE A 64 0.15 0.57 10.88
CA PHE A 64 -0.35 -0.75 10.49
C PHE A 64 -0.75 -1.61 11.69
N GLN A 65 0.14 -1.72 12.69
CA GLN A 65 -0.10 -2.53 13.89
C GLN A 65 -1.30 -2.00 14.69
N THR A 66 -1.41 -0.68 14.82
CA THR A 66 -2.51 -0.01 15.53
C THR A 66 -3.86 -0.26 14.84
N ASP A 67 -3.89 -0.08 13.52
CA ASP A 67 -5.11 -0.24 12.71
C ASP A 67 -5.56 -1.70 12.69
N LEU A 68 -4.62 -2.65 12.52
CA LEU A 68 -4.93 -4.08 12.57
C LEU A 68 -5.43 -4.52 13.95
N ALA A 69 -4.80 -4.07 15.04
CA ALA A 69 -5.28 -4.35 16.39
C ALA A 69 -6.71 -3.80 16.61
N SER A 70 -6.97 -2.57 16.16
CA SER A 70 -8.31 -1.98 16.23
C SER A 70 -9.36 -2.80 15.46
N PHE A 71 -9.00 -3.26 14.25
CA PHE A 71 -9.84 -4.15 13.46
C PHE A 71 -10.11 -5.47 14.19
N LEU A 72 -9.08 -6.14 14.71
CA LEU A 72 -9.23 -7.42 15.41
C LEU A 72 -10.15 -7.28 16.62
N ARG A 73 -9.91 -6.28 17.49
CA ARG A 73 -10.80 -6.01 18.65
C ARG A 73 -12.24 -5.77 18.26
N SER A 74 -12.48 -5.11 17.13
CA SER A 74 -13.84 -4.88 16.61
C SER A 74 -14.48 -6.19 16.17
N ARG A 75 -13.75 -7.01 15.41
CA ARG A 75 -14.22 -8.32 14.95
C ARG A 75 -14.45 -9.30 16.09
N ALA A 76 -13.62 -9.26 17.14
CA ALA A 76 -13.79 -10.12 18.30
C ALA A 76 -15.16 -9.94 18.99
N LYS A 77 -15.69 -8.71 18.98
CA LYS A 77 -17.02 -8.39 19.55
C LYS A 77 -18.19 -8.84 18.66
N GLU A 78 -17.94 -8.99 17.36
CA GLU A 78 -18.98 -9.32 16.37
C GLU A 78 -19.06 -10.81 16.06
N LEU A 79 -17.96 -11.55 16.22
CA LEU A 79 -17.94 -12.99 15.97
C LEU A 79 -18.60 -13.76 17.11
N LYS A 80 -19.35 -14.80 16.73
CA LYS A 80 -19.85 -15.81 17.68
C LYS A 80 -18.71 -16.68 18.19
N LYS A 81 -18.90 -17.30 19.36
CA LYS A 81 -17.97 -18.29 19.92
C LYS A 81 -17.66 -19.39 18.89
N GLY A 82 -16.37 -19.68 18.71
CA GLY A 82 -15.88 -20.64 17.71
C GLY A 82 -15.92 -20.15 16.26
N GLY A 83 -16.21 -18.86 16.02
CA GLY A 83 -16.12 -18.27 14.69
C GLY A 83 -14.68 -18.10 14.21
N SER A 84 -14.49 -18.13 12.90
CA SER A 84 -13.18 -17.94 12.25
C SER A 84 -13.24 -16.81 11.22
N MET A 85 -12.09 -16.20 10.96
CA MET A 85 -11.88 -15.24 9.88
C MET A 85 -10.75 -15.71 8.98
N PHE A 86 -10.89 -15.40 7.70
CA PHE A 86 -9.85 -15.57 6.70
C PHE A 86 -9.47 -14.19 6.17
N LEU A 87 -8.23 -13.76 6.39
CA LEU A 87 -7.74 -12.44 6.03
C LEU A 87 -6.70 -12.57 4.92
N VAL A 88 -6.78 -11.68 3.94
CA VAL A 88 -5.78 -11.54 2.88
C VAL A 88 -5.37 -10.09 2.82
N CYS A 89 -4.09 -9.79 3.04
CA CYS A 89 -3.57 -8.43 2.97
C CYS A 89 -2.26 -8.37 2.19
N LEU A 90 -1.84 -7.16 1.80
CA LEU A 90 -0.56 -6.95 1.12
C LEU A 90 0.60 -7.40 2.03
N GLY A 91 1.47 -8.22 1.47
CA GLY A 91 2.59 -8.83 2.16
C GLY A 91 3.94 -8.45 1.56
N ARG A 92 4.99 -8.69 2.32
CA ARG A 92 6.40 -8.61 1.89
C ARG A 92 7.19 -9.78 2.45
N THR A 93 8.17 -10.24 1.69
CA THR A 93 9.09 -11.30 2.13
C THR A 93 10.27 -10.75 2.93
N SER A 94 10.60 -9.47 2.74
CA SER A 94 11.68 -8.82 3.46
C SER A 94 11.33 -8.62 4.94
N VAL A 95 12.34 -8.66 5.80
CA VAL A 95 12.23 -8.28 7.21
C VAL A 95 12.31 -6.76 7.35
N ASP A 96 13.11 -6.09 6.52
CA ASP A 96 13.30 -4.64 6.53
C ASP A 96 12.09 -3.89 5.95
N PRO A 97 11.33 -3.09 6.75
CA PRO A 97 10.14 -2.39 6.30
C PRO A 97 10.40 -1.33 5.22
N THR A 98 11.65 -0.94 4.98
CA THR A 98 11.99 -0.08 3.84
C THR A 98 11.94 -0.85 2.50
N ASP A 99 11.99 -2.18 2.53
CA ASP A 99 11.73 -3.03 1.36
C ASP A 99 10.27 -3.51 1.38
N GLN A 100 9.48 -2.97 0.45
CA GLN A 100 8.05 -3.28 0.30
C GLN A 100 7.79 -4.34 -0.79
N SER A 101 8.84 -5.07 -1.22
CA SER A 101 8.77 -6.10 -2.26
C SER A 101 8.13 -5.56 -3.55
N GLY A 102 7.28 -6.33 -4.25
CA GLY A 102 6.68 -5.86 -5.52
C GLY A 102 5.85 -4.59 -5.41
N LEU A 103 5.31 -4.28 -4.22
CA LEU A 103 4.64 -3.00 -3.98
C LEU A 103 5.65 -1.84 -4.00
N GLY A 104 6.88 -2.09 -3.54
CA GLY A 104 8.01 -1.16 -3.65
C GLY A 104 8.36 -0.83 -5.09
N LEU A 105 8.34 -1.82 -5.99
CA LEU A 105 8.53 -1.57 -7.43
C LEU A 105 7.40 -0.71 -8.00
N LEU A 106 6.14 -1.09 -7.75
CA LEU A 106 4.95 -0.38 -8.27
C LEU A 106 4.88 1.08 -7.79
N LEU A 107 4.98 1.30 -6.47
CA LEU A 107 4.75 2.61 -5.86
C LEU A 107 6.05 3.39 -5.61
N GLY A 108 7.09 2.70 -5.15
CA GLY A 108 8.38 3.29 -4.76
C GLY A 108 9.36 3.50 -5.92
N THR A 109 9.12 2.91 -7.08
CA THR A 109 9.94 3.12 -8.29
C THR A 109 9.17 3.86 -9.38
N TYR A 110 8.04 3.32 -9.84
CA TYR A 110 7.33 3.90 -10.98
C TYR A 110 6.52 5.15 -10.62
N ILE A 111 5.70 5.09 -9.56
CA ILE A 111 4.94 6.26 -9.09
C ILE A 111 5.87 7.33 -8.53
N GLN A 112 6.80 6.95 -7.64
CA GLN A 112 7.84 7.86 -7.15
C GLN A 112 8.60 8.55 -8.29
N GLY A 113 9.06 7.79 -9.30
CA GLY A 113 9.79 8.36 -10.42
C GLY A 113 8.96 9.37 -11.22
N ALA A 114 7.66 9.12 -11.41
CA ALA A 114 6.77 10.08 -12.06
C ALA A 114 6.56 11.36 -11.23
N TRP A 115 6.50 11.24 -9.90
CA TRP A 115 6.51 12.40 -9.00
C TRP A 115 7.80 13.21 -9.12
N ASP A 116 8.95 12.53 -9.19
CA ASP A 116 10.26 13.18 -9.32
C ASP A 116 10.39 13.90 -10.66
N ASP A 117 9.90 13.30 -11.75
CA ASP A 117 9.85 13.91 -13.08
C ASP A 117 9.01 15.21 -13.05
N LEU A 118 7.83 15.22 -12.41
CA LEU A 118 7.03 16.46 -12.27
C LEU A 118 7.74 17.56 -11.48
N VAL A 119 8.49 17.20 -10.43
CA VAL A 119 9.31 18.17 -9.66
C VAL A 119 10.45 18.71 -10.52
N GLN A 120 11.16 17.82 -11.22
CA GLN A 120 12.30 18.18 -12.06
C GLN A 120 11.89 19.10 -13.22
N GLU A 121 10.71 18.88 -13.79
CA GLU A 121 10.14 19.70 -14.86
C GLU A 121 9.51 21.02 -14.35
N GLY A 122 9.47 21.23 -13.03
CA GLY A 122 8.93 22.44 -12.42
C GLY A 122 7.40 22.54 -12.45
N LEU A 123 6.69 21.43 -12.71
CA LEU A 123 5.23 21.36 -12.72
C LEU A 123 4.65 21.37 -11.30
N ILE A 124 5.43 20.89 -10.31
CA ILE A 124 5.11 20.96 -8.87
C ILE A 124 6.39 21.28 -8.08
N SER A 125 6.24 21.77 -6.84
CA SER A 125 7.38 21.97 -5.94
C SER A 125 7.78 20.68 -5.22
N SER A 126 9.01 20.62 -4.71
CA SER A 126 9.48 19.52 -3.84
C SER A 126 8.60 19.34 -2.61
N GLU A 127 8.17 20.44 -1.99
CA GLU A 127 7.33 20.42 -0.79
C GLU A 127 5.94 19.88 -1.11
N LYS A 128 5.44 20.13 -2.33
CA LYS A 128 4.16 19.59 -2.79
C LYS A 128 4.23 18.07 -2.95
N ARG A 129 5.33 17.52 -3.46
CA ARG A 129 5.58 16.08 -3.46
C ARG A 129 5.73 15.55 -2.03
N ASP A 130 6.60 16.14 -1.23
CA ASP A 130 6.98 15.63 0.10
C ASP A 130 5.83 15.66 1.12
N SER A 131 4.78 16.47 0.86
CA SER A 131 3.54 16.47 1.64
C SER A 131 2.54 15.37 1.22
N PHE A 132 2.79 14.64 0.14
CA PHE A 132 1.99 13.51 -0.30
C PHE A 132 2.61 12.20 0.19
N ASN A 133 1.77 11.31 0.74
CA ASN A 133 2.21 10.02 1.26
C ASN A 133 1.15 8.97 0.97
N ILE A 134 1.54 7.86 0.35
CA ILE A 134 0.63 6.79 -0.02
C ILE A 134 0.29 5.94 1.21
N PRO A 135 -1.00 5.83 1.60
CA PRO A 135 -1.48 5.17 2.83
C PRO A 135 -1.45 3.63 2.78
N VAL A 136 -0.31 3.04 2.40
CA VAL A 136 -0.17 1.59 2.22
C VAL A 136 1.04 1.09 2.98
N TYR A 137 0.92 -0.10 3.55
CA TYR A 137 2.01 -0.84 4.18
C TYR A 137 1.89 -2.32 3.82
N ALA A 138 2.94 -2.90 3.24
CA ALA A 138 3.07 -4.33 3.05
C ALA A 138 3.64 -4.95 4.33
N SER A 139 2.89 -5.88 4.92
CA SER A 139 3.25 -6.49 6.19
C SER A 139 4.16 -7.70 6.00
N SER A 140 5.10 -7.92 6.93
CA SER A 140 5.79 -9.21 7.03
C SER A 140 4.96 -10.19 7.87
N LEU A 141 5.23 -11.49 7.76
CA LEU A 141 4.56 -12.49 8.62
C LEU A 141 4.78 -12.18 10.12
N GLN A 142 5.94 -11.63 10.46
CA GLN A 142 6.28 -11.26 11.81
C GLN A 142 5.46 -10.05 12.28
N ASP A 143 5.37 -8.99 11.47
CA ASP A 143 4.56 -7.81 11.79
C ASP A 143 3.09 -8.17 12.05
N PHE A 144 2.53 -9.08 11.24
CA PHE A 144 1.15 -9.54 11.38
C PHE A 144 0.96 -10.40 12.64
N ARG A 145 1.87 -11.36 12.87
CA ARG A 145 1.84 -12.26 14.03
C ARG A 145 1.90 -11.48 15.34
N GLU A 146 2.83 -10.53 15.45
CA GLU A 146 2.99 -9.66 16.63
C GLU A 146 1.67 -9.02 17.04
N VAL A 147 0.88 -8.55 16.09
CA VAL A 147 -0.40 -7.89 16.38
C VAL A 147 -1.45 -8.87 16.88
N VAL A 148 -1.60 -10.02 16.22
CA VAL A 148 -2.61 -11.02 16.59
C VAL A 148 -2.31 -11.60 17.98
N GLU A 149 -1.04 -11.93 18.25
CA GLU A 149 -0.62 -12.47 19.54
C GLU A 149 -0.72 -11.43 20.66
N ALA A 150 -0.36 -10.17 20.40
CA ALA A 150 -0.49 -9.10 21.39
C ALA A 150 -1.95 -8.73 21.69
N ASP A 151 -2.83 -8.80 20.70
CA ASP A 151 -4.27 -8.58 20.90
C ASP A 151 -4.91 -9.71 21.73
N GLY A 152 -4.53 -10.95 21.46
CA GLY A 152 -4.96 -12.12 22.23
C GLY A 152 -6.42 -12.56 22.01
N SER A 153 -7.22 -11.84 21.23
CA SER A 153 -8.63 -12.24 20.98
C SER A 153 -8.74 -13.42 20.03
N PHE A 154 -7.70 -13.71 19.23
CA PHE A 154 -7.74 -14.75 18.21
C PHE A 154 -6.53 -15.68 18.30
N THR A 155 -6.76 -16.96 18.00
CA THR A 155 -5.71 -17.95 17.75
C THR A 155 -5.40 -18.01 16.26
N ILE A 156 -4.11 -18.02 15.90
CA ILE A 156 -3.67 -18.22 14.52
C ILE A 156 -3.75 -19.71 14.18
N ASN A 157 -4.66 -20.08 13.27
CA ASN A 157 -4.73 -21.44 12.74
C ASN A 157 -3.72 -21.64 11.60
N LYS A 158 -3.56 -20.61 10.77
CA LYS A 158 -2.69 -20.61 9.60
C LYS A 158 -2.22 -19.19 9.29
N LEU A 159 -0.94 -19.00 9.00
CA LEU A 159 -0.38 -17.72 8.59
C LEU A 159 0.74 -17.97 7.58
N GLU A 160 0.50 -17.58 6.33
CA GLU A 160 1.41 -17.84 5.22
C GLU A 160 1.58 -16.60 4.34
N ILE A 161 2.70 -16.54 3.63
CA ILE A 161 2.91 -15.59 2.55
C ILE A 161 2.67 -16.28 1.21
N PHE A 162 1.85 -15.68 0.37
CA PHE A 162 1.51 -16.16 -0.95
C PHE A 162 2.09 -15.22 -2.01
N LYS A 163 2.79 -15.80 -3.00
CA LYS A 163 3.24 -15.08 -4.19
C LYS A 163 2.08 -15.00 -5.17
N GLY A 164 1.44 -13.83 -5.24
CA GLY A 164 0.25 -13.60 -6.06
C GLY A 164 0.51 -13.33 -7.53
N GLY A 165 1.78 -13.24 -7.94
CA GLY A 165 2.15 -13.02 -9.34
C GLY A 165 2.20 -11.56 -9.73
N SER A 166 2.19 -11.32 -11.05
CA SER A 166 2.15 -9.97 -11.62
C SER A 166 0.79 -9.29 -11.36
N PRO A 167 0.76 -8.00 -10.97
CA PRO A 167 -0.48 -7.25 -10.78
C PRO A 167 -1.04 -6.68 -12.10
N ILE A 168 -0.40 -6.96 -13.24
CA ILE A 168 -0.83 -6.48 -14.55
C ILE A 168 -1.20 -7.64 -15.46
N VAL A 169 -2.25 -7.43 -16.26
CA VAL A 169 -2.73 -8.37 -17.26
C VAL A 169 -2.41 -7.79 -18.63
N VAL A 170 -1.64 -8.54 -19.42
CA VAL A 170 -1.19 -8.16 -20.77
C VAL A 170 -1.40 -9.34 -21.71
N ASN A 171 -1.82 -9.07 -22.94
CA ASN A 171 -2.00 -10.11 -23.97
C ASN A 171 -0.69 -10.41 -24.69
N GLN A 172 0.13 -9.38 -24.90
CA GLN A 172 1.44 -9.46 -25.54
C GLN A 172 2.50 -8.94 -24.55
N PRO A 173 3.13 -9.82 -23.74
CA PRO A 173 4.17 -9.42 -22.78
C PRO A 173 5.37 -8.69 -23.41
N ASP A 174 5.62 -8.91 -24.70
CA ASP A 174 6.70 -8.26 -25.45
C ASP A 174 6.28 -6.88 -26.03
N ASP A 175 4.99 -6.52 -26.00
CA ASP A 175 4.54 -5.17 -26.33
C ASP A 175 4.79 -4.24 -25.14
N ALA A 176 5.92 -3.54 -25.18
CA ALA A 176 6.32 -2.58 -24.18
C ALA A 176 5.25 -1.50 -23.90
N ALA A 177 4.49 -1.08 -24.91
CA ALA A 177 3.46 -0.08 -24.74
C ALA A 177 2.22 -0.67 -24.05
N GLU A 178 1.85 -1.93 -24.33
CA GLU A 178 0.79 -2.63 -23.58
C GLU A 178 1.16 -2.78 -22.11
N VAL A 179 2.40 -3.22 -21.83
CA VAL A 179 2.94 -3.34 -20.46
C VAL A 179 2.89 -1.99 -19.73
N GLY A 180 3.33 -0.91 -20.39
CA GLY A 180 3.31 0.42 -19.80
C GLY A 180 1.90 0.91 -19.46
N ARG A 181 0.95 0.76 -20.39
CA ARG A 181 -0.46 1.10 -20.16
C ARG A 181 -1.07 0.29 -19.04
N ALA A 182 -0.79 -1.02 -19.01
CA ALA A 182 -1.31 -1.92 -17.98
C ALA A 182 -0.82 -1.50 -16.59
N LEU A 183 0.47 -1.19 -16.43
CA LEU A 183 1.00 -0.71 -15.15
C LEU A 183 0.42 0.63 -14.74
N ALA A 184 0.37 1.61 -15.65
CA ALA A 184 -0.19 2.93 -15.38
C ALA A 184 -1.66 2.84 -14.95
N ASN A 185 -2.46 2.00 -15.62
CA ASN A 185 -3.86 1.76 -15.27
C ASN A 185 -4.02 1.09 -13.90
N THR A 186 -3.17 0.11 -13.57
CA THR A 186 -3.16 -0.53 -12.24
C THR A 186 -2.82 0.49 -11.16
N CYS A 187 -1.78 1.30 -11.35
CA CYS A 187 -1.43 2.38 -10.43
C CYS A 187 -2.55 3.41 -10.29
N ARG A 188 -3.14 3.84 -11.41
CA ARG A 188 -4.23 4.84 -11.42
C ARG A 188 -5.46 4.35 -10.71
N SER A 189 -5.80 3.08 -10.87
CA SER A 189 -6.93 2.48 -10.16
C SER A 189 -6.70 2.41 -8.65
N ALA A 190 -5.45 2.18 -8.22
CA ALA A 190 -5.11 2.09 -6.80
C ALA A 190 -4.95 3.44 -6.12
N THR A 191 -4.30 4.42 -6.77
CA THR A 191 -3.88 5.68 -6.12
C THR A 191 -4.44 6.95 -6.76
N GLY A 192 -5.16 6.83 -7.89
CA GLY A 192 -5.60 7.98 -8.70
C GLY A 192 -6.39 9.01 -7.91
N VAL A 193 -7.43 8.56 -7.17
CA VAL A 193 -8.26 9.47 -6.37
C VAL A 193 -7.44 10.27 -5.35
N LEU A 194 -6.44 9.65 -4.72
CA LEU A 194 -5.59 10.34 -3.74
C LEU A 194 -4.65 11.35 -4.40
N ILE A 195 -4.09 10.98 -5.55
CA ILE A 195 -3.20 11.85 -6.33
C ILE A 195 -3.98 13.04 -6.88
N ASP A 196 -5.13 12.80 -7.51
CA ASP A 196 -6.00 13.83 -8.07
C ASP A 196 -6.50 14.80 -6.97
N ALA A 197 -6.83 14.27 -5.79
CA ALA A 197 -7.20 15.12 -4.65
C ALA A 197 -6.06 16.01 -4.15
N HIS A 198 -4.79 15.59 -4.31
CA HIS A 198 -3.64 16.34 -3.83
C HIS A 198 -3.10 17.35 -4.85
N ILE A 199 -2.97 16.97 -6.12
CA ILE A 199 -2.37 17.82 -7.18
C ILE A 199 -3.34 18.23 -8.29
N GLY A 200 -4.59 17.79 -8.24
CA GLY A 200 -5.60 18.06 -9.26
C GLY A 200 -5.54 17.06 -10.42
N GLU A 201 -6.70 16.81 -11.04
CA GLU A 201 -6.87 15.82 -12.11
C GLU A 201 -5.94 16.05 -13.31
N HIS A 202 -5.69 17.30 -13.69
CA HIS A 202 -4.80 17.60 -14.81
C HIS A 202 -3.36 17.13 -14.53
N LEU A 203 -2.79 17.47 -13.37
CA LEU A 203 -1.46 17.01 -13.00
C LEU A 203 -1.43 15.51 -12.66
N GLY A 204 -2.53 14.95 -12.17
CA GLY A 204 -2.69 13.50 -12.00
C GLY A 204 -2.59 12.76 -13.33
N ASN A 205 -3.26 13.26 -14.40
CA ASN A 205 -3.12 12.72 -15.74
C ASN A 205 -1.67 12.77 -16.24
N GLU A 206 -1.00 13.89 -16.04
CA GLU A 206 0.42 14.06 -16.37
C GLU A 206 1.33 13.08 -15.62
N LEU A 207 1.04 12.82 -14.34
CA LEU A 207 1.75 11.84 -13.54
C LEU A 207 1.60 10.43 -14.11
N PHE A 208 0.38 9.98 -14.38
CA PHE A 208 0.16 8.62 -14.88
C PHE A 208 0.66 8.42 -16.32
N SER A 209 0.68 9.47 -17.14
CA SER A 209 1.37 9.45 -18.45
C SER A 209 2.87 9.16 -18.28
N ARG A 210 3.53 9.79 -17.29
CA ARG A 210 4.94 9.50 -16.98
C ARG A 210 5.13 8.09 -16.44
N VAL A 211 4.22 7.58 -15.60
CA VAL A 211 4.23 6.16 -15.18
C VAL A 211 4.20 5.25 -16.39
N GLU A 212 3.28 5.46 -17.34
CA GLU A 212 3.16 4.67 -18.57
C GLU A 212 4.47 4.68 -19.37
N GLN A 213 5.04 5.87 -19.62
CA GLN A 213 6.27 6.01 -20.38
C GLN A 213 7.46 5.33 -19.71
N ARG A 214 7.63 5.51 -18.39
CA ARG A 214 8.71 4.88 -17.61
C ARG A 214 8.59 3.37 -17.63
N SER A 215 7.38 2.86 -17.45
CA SER A 215 7.06 1.43 -17.47
C SER A 215 7.32 0.82 -18.83
N SER A 216 6.96 1.54 -19.91
CA SER A 216 7.23 1.09 -21.29
C SER A 216 8.73 0.97 -21.57
N ARG A 217 9.54 1.94 -21.13
CA ARG A 217 11.00 1.90 -21.31
C ARG A 217 11.68 0.73 -20.60
N HIS A 218 11.11 0.26 -19.49
CA HIS A 218 11.65 -0.83 -18.67
C HIS A 218 10.76 -2.08 -18.69
N ALA A 219 9.94 -2.26 -19.74
CA ALA A 219 8.88 -3.27 -19.77
C ALA A 219 9.39 -4.70 -19.54
N LYS A 220 10.54 -5.06 -20.11
CA LYS A 220 11.13 -6.39 -19.94
C LYS A 220 11.52 -6.66 -18.49
N GLU A 221 12.28 -5.76 -17.88
CA GLU A 221 12.70 -5.86 -16.47
C GLU A 221 11.47 -5.86 -15.54
N LEU A 222 10.50 -5.00 -15.83
CA LEU A 222 9.22 -4.95 -15.11
C LEU A 222 8.53 -6.32 -15.12
N MET A 223 8.35 -6.94 -16.29
CA MET A 223 7.65 -8.23 -16.41
C MET A 223 8.40 -9.38 -15.71
N GLU A 224 9.73 -9.34 -15.69
CA GLU A 224 10.56 -10.34 -15.00
C GLU A 224 10.47 -10.22 -13.46
N HIS A 225 10.38 -8.98 -12.94
CA HIS A 225 10.53 -8.72 -11.51
C HIS A 225 9.25 -8.36 -10.76
N ILE A 226 8.19 -7.89 -11.43
CA ILE A 226 6.99 -7.44 -10.73
C ILE A 226 6.18 -8.61 -10.15
N GLN A 227 6.24 -8.74 -8.82
CA GLN A 227 5.60 -9.83 -8.10
C GLN A 227 4.95 -9.32 -6.83
N MET A 228 3.63 -9.43 -6.75
CA MET A 228 2.89 -9.10 -5.54
C MET A 228 2.93 -10.25 -4.55
N PHE A 229 3.07 -9.90 -3.28
CA PHE A 229 2.99 -10.84 -2.18
C PHE A 229 1.80 -10.49 -1.30
N TYR A 230 1.19 -11.52 -0.74
CA TYR A 230 0.03 -11.39 0.12
C TYR A 230 0.25 -12.22 1.39
N ILE A 231 -0.11 -11.66 2.54
CA ILE A 231 -0.30 -12.48 3.74
C ILE A 231 -1.69 -13.08 3.68
N VAL A 232 -1.75 -14.39 3.94
CA VAL A 232 -2.99 -15.14 4.11
C VAL A 232 -3.03 -15.67 5.53
N ALA A 233 -4.04 -15.25 6.29
CA ALA A 233 -4.22 -15.65 7.67
C ALA A 233 -5.60 -16.31 7.88
N SER A 234 -5.60 -17.49 8.51
CA SER A 234 -6.80 -18.07 9.11
C SER A 234 -6.68 -17.93 10.62
N ILE A 235 -7.62 -17.25 11.24
CA ILE A 235 -7.65 -17.01 12.69
C ILE A 235 -9.02 -17.38 13.26
N SER A 236 -9.05 -17.93 14.47
CA SER A 236 -10.28 -18.30 15.19
C SER A 236 -10.41 -17.50 16.47
N LEU A 237 -11.64 -17.10 16.81
CA LEU A 237 -11.91 -16.45 18.09
C LEU A 237 -11.55 -17.41 19.23
N ALA A 238 -10.71 -16.94 20.15
CA ALA A 238 -10.22 -17.73 21.29
C ALA A 238 -11.33 -18.08 22.29
#